data_AF-A0A3E0ESM2-F1
#
_entry.id   AF-A0A3E0ESM2-F1
#
_cell.length_a   1.000
_cell.length_b   1.000
_cell.length_c   1.000
_cell.angle_alpha   90.00
_cell.angle_beta   90.00
_cell.angle_gamma   90.00
#
_symmetry.space_group_name_H-M   'P 1'
#
loop_
_entity.id
_entity.type
_entity.pdbx_description
1 polymer ?
#
loop_
_entity_poly.entity_id
_entity_poly.type
_entity_poly.pdbx_seq_one_letter_code
_entity_poly.pdbx_strand_id
1 'polypeptide(L)'
;MMQKTILFFLLFTTGSYAQIKGCTDRFASNFDPKATENDGHCWYASAKLSPVFSAKLSDSIQRTSGLIYFDNLLWTHNDHFDDRLYGLDLKGKIKKKIKFAELKTKDWEEISQDSLYIYIGDFGNNNKGNRKDLRIIRIQKETILTTNPVMDTIAFSYSDQSNFKLQKANTTNFDCEAFIVQKDVIYLFTKEWSNQRTSVYALPNKAGVYTAEFKGSIDAQGLITGAVALPSKKGVVLCGYSKTLQPFVLLLYGYEKDSFWSGNSRKIKIRLPFHQIEGITTADGKLFYLTNETTIRKPFINTPQQIHTIDLSSYLNP
;
A
#
# COMPACT_ATOMS: atom_id res chain seq x y z
N MET A 1 14.12 -42.76 -64.13
CA MET A 1 13.37 -43.26 -62.97
C MET A 1 12.98 -42.04 -62.13
N MET A 2 11.75 -41.54 -62.29
CA MET A 2 11.30 -40.31 -61.60
C MET A 2 10.95 -40.63 -60.15
N GLN A 3 11.73 -40.11 -59.20
CA GLN A 3 11.40 -40.15 -57.77
C GLN A 3 10.25 -39.16 -57.51
N LYS A 4 9.07 -39.70 -57.18
CA LYS A 4 7.95 -38.91 -56.68
C LYS A 4 8.17 -38.62 -55.19
N THR A 5 8.55 -37.40 -54.86
CA THR A 5 8.58 -36.94 -53.47
C THR A 5 7.16 -36.59 -53.04
N ILE A 6 6.59 -37.37 -52.11
CA ILE A 6 5.29 -37.09 -51.49
C ILE A 6 5.55 -36.19 -50.28
N LEU A 7 5.11 -34.94 -50.37
CA LEU A 7 5.20 -33.98 -49.28
C LEU A 7 3.97 -34.14 -48.37
N PHE A 8 4.16 -34.62 -47.14
CA PHE A 8 3.10 -34.73 -46.14
C PHE A 8 2.91 -33.36 -45.46
N PHE A 9 1.81 -32.67 -45.76
CA PHE A 9 1.40 -31.47 -45.04
C PHE A 9 0.69 -31.88 -43.73
N LEU A 10 1.40 -31.82 -42.61
CA LEU A 10 0.80 -31.95 -41.28
C LEU A 10 0.02 -30.65 -40.97
N LEU A 11 -1.30 -30.68 -41.17
CA LEU A 11 -2.19 -29.64 -40.61
C LEU A 11 -2.20 -29.79 -39.09
N PHE A 12 -1.44 -28.94 -38.39
CA PHE A 12 -1.62 -28.76 -36.95
C PHE A 12 -2.88 -27.93 -36.72
N THR A 13 -3.98 -28.57 -36.37
CA THR A 13 -5.16 -27.87 -35.84
C THR A 13 -4.82 -27.40 -34.43
N THR A 14 -4.34 -26.16 -34.30
CA THR A 14 -4.22 -25.51 -32.99
C THR A 14 -5.64 -25.26 -32.47
N GLY A 15 -6.08 -26.06 -31.50
CA GLY A 15 -7.34 -25.81 -30.81
C GLY A 15 -7.24 -24.50 -30.02
N SER A 16 -7.86 -23.44 -30.53
CA SER A 16 -8.08 -22.21 -29.76
C SER A 16 -9.19 -22.47 -28.75
N TYR A 17 -8.81 -22.73 -27.48
CA TYR A 17 -9.78 -22.68 -26.39
C TYR A 17 -10.26 -21.23 -26.25
N ALA A 18 -11.57 -21.01 -26.34
CA ALA A 18 -12.14 -19.70 -26.06
C ALA A 18 -11.85 -19.34 -24.60
N GLN A 19 -11.24 -18.18 -24.35
CA GLN A 19 -11.06 -17.68 -23.00
C GLN A 19 -12.43 -17.37 -22.40
N ILE A 20 -12.79 -18.07 -21.33
CA ILE A 20 -14.01 -17.82 -20.58
C ILE A 20 -13.64 -16.84 -19.47
N LYS A 21 -14.13 -15.60 -19.59
CA LYS A 21 -13.95 -14.58 -18.56
C LYS A 21 -14.96 -14.80 -17.44
N GLY A 22 -14.50 -14.73 -16.21
CA GLY A 22 -15.33 -14.81 -15.01
C GLY A 22 -14.48 -14.72 -13.76
N CYS A 23 -15.11 -14.82 -12.59
CA CYS A 23 -14.37 -14.86 -11.34
C CYS A 23 -13.65 -16.21 -11.16
N THR A 24 -12.33 -16.18 -11.09
CA THR A 24 -11.49 -17.40 -10.94
C THR A 24 -11.16 -17.75 -9.48
N ASP A 25 -11.60 -16.94 -8.51
CA ASP A 25 -11.33 -17.18 -7.09
C ASP A 25 -12.42 -18.09 -6.47
N ARG A 26 -12.03 -19.31 -6.04
CA ARG A 26 -12.93 -20.29 -5.41
C ARG A 26 -13.57 -19.84 -4.10
N PHE A 27 -13.09 -18.77 -3.46
CA PHE A 27 -13.68 -18.19 -2.24
C PHE A 27 -14.60 -17.01 -2.53
N ALA A 28 -14.69 -16.57 -3.78
CA ALA A 28 -15.67 -15.61 -4.18
C ALA A 28 -17.04 -16.28 -4.29
N SER A 29 -18.07 -15.51 -3.96
CA SER A 29 -19.45 -16.00 -3.99
C SER A 29 -19.97 -16.16 -5.42
N ASN A 30 -19.35 -15.52 -6.41
CA ASN A 30 -19.60 -15.70 -7.85
C ASN A 30 -18.48 -16.45 -8.57
N PHE A 31 -17.76 -17.33 -7.87
CA PHE A 31 -16.78 -18.20 -8.53
C PHE A 31 -17.40 -18.92 -9.73
N ASP A 32 -16.75 -18.79 -10.89
CA ASP A 32 -17.10 -19.52 -12.10
C ASP A 32 -16.07 -20.65 -12.34
N PRO A 33 -16.43 -21.93 -12.14
CA PRO A 33 -15.52 -23.04 -12.35
C PRO A 33 -15.10 -23.23 -13.81
N LYS A 34 -15.76 -22.56 -14.77
CA LYS A 34 -15.39 -22.57 -16.18
C LYS A 34 -14.50 -21.40 -16.58
N ALA A 35 -14.36 -20.39 -15.72
CA ALA A 35 -13.54 -19.23 -16.03
C ALA A 35 -12.05 -19.61 -16.14
N THR A 36 -11.45 -19.26 -17.27
CA THR A 36 -10.02 -19.43 -17.54
C THR A 36 -9.24 -18.12 -17.41
N GLU A 37 -9.94 -16.99 -17.41
CA GLU A 37 -9.39 -15.65 -17.30
C GLU A 37 -10.19 -14.86 -16.24
N ASN A 38 -9.49 -14.20 -15.31
CA ASN A 38 -10.15 -13.41 -14.29
C ASN A 38 -10.70 -12.11 -14.89
N ASP A 39 -11.98 -11.83 -14.66
CA ASP A 39 -12.61 -10.59 -15.10
C ASP A 39 -12.45 -9.44 -14.11
N GLY A 40 -11.91 -9.68 -12.91
CA GLY A 40 -11.75 -8.66 -11.86
C GLY A 40 -13.02 -8.34 -11.07
N HIS A 41 -14.11 -9.08 -11.28
CA HIS A 41 -15.43 -8.83 -10.67
C HIS A 41 -15.81 -9.87 -9.61
N CYS A 42 -14.82 -10.56 -9.01
CA CYS A 42 -15.06 -11.42 -7.86
C CYS A 42 -15.61 -10.62 -6.67
N TRP A 43 -16.74 -11.06 -6.10
CA TRP A 43 -17.28 -10.50 -4.86
C TRP A 43 -17.28 -11.53 -3.73
N TYR A 44 -17.06 -11.02 -2.52
CA TYR A 44 -16.82 -11.82 -1.34
C TYR A 44 -17.86 -11.50 -0.27
N ALA A 45 -18.23 -12.52 0.51
CA ALA A 45 -19.00 -12.31 1.72
C ALA A 45 -18.27 -11.36 2.69
N SER A 46 -19.04 -10.63 3.50
CA SER A 46 -18.46 -9.71 4.48
C SER A 46 -17.58 -10.46 5.48
N ALA A 47 -16.31 -10.08 5.55
CA ALA A 47 -15.34 -10.67 6.45
C ALA A 47 -14.97 -9.70 7.59
N LYS A 48 -14.75 -10.25 8.78
CA LYS A 48 -14.21 -9.54 9.94
C LYS A 48 -13.16 -10.40 10.63
N LEU A 49 -12.06 -9.80 11.07
CA LEU A 49 -11.04 -10.47 11.89
C LEU A 49 -10.77 -9.70 13.19
N SER A 50 -10.33 -10.41 14.22
CA SER A 50 -9.74 -9.80 15.42
C SER A 50 -8.22 -9.75 15.29
N PRO A 51 -7.55 -8.73 15.85
CA PRO A 51 -6.11 -8.80 16.06
C PRO A 51 -5.74 -10.00 16.95
N VAL A 52 -4.65 -10.67 16.61
CA VAL A 52 -4.04 -11.71 17.45
C VAL A 52 -3.20 -11.10 18.58
N PHE A 53 -2.74 -9.86 18.39
CA PHE A 53 -1.98 -9.10 19.36
C PHE A 53 -2.30 -7.60 19.25
N SER A 54 -2.23 -6.88 20.36
CA SER A 54 -2.31 -5.42 20.40
C SER A 54 -1.53 -4.87 21.60
N ALA A 55 -0.79 -3.78 21.41
CA ALA A 55 -0.06 -3.11 22.49
C ALA A 55 0.05 -1.60 22.24
N LYS A 56 0.05 -0.81 23.31
CA LYS A 56 0.26 0.64 23.22
C LYS A 56 1.69 0.92 22.73
N LEU A 57 1.83 1.86 21.79
CA LEU A 57 3.14 2.39 21.40
C LEU A 57 3.62 3.45 22.39
N SER A 58 4.93 3.74 22.36
CA SER A 58 5.52 4.82 23.15
C SER A 58 4.91 6.17 22.78
N ASP A 59 4.80 7.07 23.75
CA ASP A 59 4.37 8.47 23.51
C ASP A 59 5.37 9.30 22.69
N SER A 60 6.54 8.74 22.37
CA SER A 60 7.46 9.31 21.35
C SER A 60 7.07 8.98 19.91
N ILE A 61 6.17 8.03 19.69
CA ILE A 61 5.65 7.68 18.35
C ILE A 61 4.25 8.26 18.27
N GLN A 62 4.16 9.55 17.93
CA GLN A 62 2.90 10.27 17.82
C GLN A 62 2.53 10.29 16.34
N ARG A 63 1.33 9.80 15.99
CA ARG A 63 0.85 9.80 14.59
C ARG A 63 1.80 9.06 13.63
N THR A 64 1.98 7.78 13.96
CA THR A 64 2.64 6.81 13.09
C THR A 64 1.99 6.82 11.72
N SER A 65 2.75 6.96 10.64
CA SER A 65 2.18 7.13 9.28
C SER A 65 2.62 6.04 8.28
N GLY A 66 3.64 5.24 8.60
CA GLY A 66 4.05 4.13 7.74
C GLY A 66 4.78 3.03 8.50
N LEU A 67 4.90 1.84 7.91
CA LEU A 67 5.53 0.68 8.55
C LEU A 67 6.26 -0.23 7.55
N ILE A 68 7.53 -0.56 7.83
CA ILE A 68 8.26 -1.64 7.12
C ILE A 68 8.86 -2.65 8.09
N TYR A 69 9.02 -3.90 7.67
CA TYR A 69 9.84 -4.89 8.37
C TYR A 69 11.24 -4.97 7.75
N PHE A 70 12.28 -4.61 8.51
CA PHE A 70 13.67 -4.60 8.06
C PHE A 70 14.61 -4.85 9.23
N ASP A 71 15.66 -5.66 9.01
CA ASP A 71 16.68 -5.96 10.03
C ASP A 71 16.07 -6.49 11.35
N ASN A 72 15.11 -7.42 11.22
CA ASN A 72 14.34 -8.01 12.33
C ASN A 72 13.56 -7.01 13.21
N LEU A 73 13.35 -5.78 12.74
CA LEU A 73 12.61 -4.73 13.42
C LEU A 73 11.48 -4.21 12.53
N LEU A 74 10.44 -3.68 13.18
CA LEU A 74 9.39 -2.91 12.54
C LEU A 74 9.78 -1.43 12.58
N TRP A 75 10.00 -0.81 11.43
CA TRP A 75 10.40 0.58 11.32
C TRP A 75 9.21 1.45 10.97
N THR A 76 8.96 2.46 11.79
CA THR A 76 7.92 3.49 11.59
C THR A 76 8.53 4.88 11.70
N HIS A 77 7.83 5.88 11.19
CA HIS A 77 8.06 7.28 11.47
C HIS A 77 6.76 7.93 11.94
N ASN A 78 6.87 9.14 12.50
CA ASN A 78 5.74 10.03 12.72
C ASN A 78 5.50 10.85 11.45
N ASP A 79 4.27 11.32 11.24
CA ASP A 79 3.85 12.12 10.08
C ASP A 79 4.42 13.56 10.06
N HIS A 80 4.59 14.19 11.23
CA HIS A 80 5.14 15.55 11.36
C HIS A 80 5.83 15.81 12.70
N PHE A 81 6.64 16.88 12.72
CA PHE A 81 7.41 17.36 13.88
C PHE A 81 8.40 16.34 14.47
N ASP A 82 8.81 15.36 13.68
CA ASP A 82 9.85 14.40 14.02
C ASP A 82 10.72 14.12 12.80
N ASP A 83 12.01 13.89 13.04
CA ASP A 83 13.04 13.64 12.04
C ASP A 83 13.64 12.25 12.20
N ARG A 84 12.86 11.31 12.76
CA ARG A 84 13.34 9.99 13.17
C ARG A 84 12.59 8.82 12.56
N LEU A 85 13.33 7.74 12.30
CA LEU A 85 12.77 6.39 12.25
C LEU A 85 12.90 5.72 13.62
N TYR A 86 11.87 4.98 13.98
CA TYR A 86 11.80 4.16 15.18
C TYR A 86 11.78 2.69 14.79
N GLY A 87 12.84 1.95 15.14
CA GLY A 87 12.90 0.50 14.99
C GLY A 87 12.33 -0.17 16.23
N LEU A 88 11.25 -0.92 16.06
CA LEU A 88 10.48 -1.58 17.12
C LEU A 88 10.70 -3.09 17.08
N ASP A 89 10.66 -3.75 18.23
CA ASP A 89 10.40 -5.19 18.24
C ASP A 89 8.94 -5.49 17.85
N LEU A 90 8.62 -6.77 17.62
CA LEU A 90 7.28 -7.22 17.23
C LEU A 90 6.19 -6.93 18.30
N LYS A 91 6.59 -6.53 19.51
CA LYS A 91 5.69 -6.13 20.60
C LYS A 91 5.52 -4.61 20.70
N GLY A 92 6.09 -3.85 19.77
CA GLY A 92 6.01 -2.39 19.71
C GLY A 92 7.00 -1.66 20.61
N LYS A 93 7.99 -2.34 21.19
CA LYS A 93 9.01 -1.66 22.02
C LYS A 93 10.12 -1.11 21.15
N ILE A 94 10.44 0.17 21.35
CA ILE A 94 11.56 0.82 20.67
C ILE A 94 12.88 0.13 21.02
N LYS A 95 13.61 -0.32 20.00
CA LYS A 95 14.97 -0.87 20.08
C LYS A 95 15.99 0.08 19.48
N LYS A 96 15.60 0.84 18.45
CA LYS A 96 16.51 1.71 17.72
C LYS A 96 15.82 3.01 17.31
N LYS A 97 16.61 4.07 17.22
CA LYS A 97 16.21 5.36 16.67
C LYS A 97 17.26 5.81 15.68
N ILE A 98 16.85 6.28 14.51
CA ILE A 98 17.72 6.89 13.51
C ILE A 98 17.21 8.31 13.32
N LYS A 99 18.11 9.30 13.41
CA LYS A 99 17.76 10.72 13.27
C LYS A 99 18.35 11.26 11.97
N PHE A 100 17.56 11.99 11.17
CA PHE A 100 18.01 12.63 9.95
C PHE A 100 18.10 14.15 10.15
N ALA A 101 19.21 14.62 10.72
CA ALA A 101 19.35 16.01 11.15
C ALA A 101 19.19 17.05 10.03
N GLU A 102 19.50 16.70 8.79
CA GLU A 102 19.47 17.62 7.64
C GLU A 102 18.19 17.50 6.80
N LEU A 103 17.32 16.54 7.12
CA LEU A 103 16.15 16.22 6.31
C LEU A 103 14.96 17.08 6.74
N LYS A 104 14.78 18.22 6.07
CA LYS A 104 13.59 19.07 6.24
C LYS A 104 12.44 18.50 5.45
N THR A 105 11.35 18.14 6.10
CA THR A 105 10.17 17.54 5.45
C THR A 105 8.93 18.33 5.80
N LYS A 106 7.90 18.21 4.95
CA LYS A 106 6.67 18.99 5.11
C LYS A 106 5.54 18.14 5.63
N ASP A 107 5.37 16.95 5.07
CA ASP A 107 4.29 16.03 5.43
C ASP A 107 4.76 14.60 5.14
N TRP A 108 5.33 13.95 6.15
CA TRP A 108 5.86 12.60 6.00
C TRP A 108 4.73 11.60 5.93
N GLU A 109 4.71 10.85 4.85
CA GLU A 109 3.69 9.86 4.62
C GLU A 109 4.31 8.57 4.11
N GLU A 110 3.93 7.46 4.71
CA GLU A 110 4.31 6.10 4.31
C GLU A 110 5.84 5.81 4.24
N ILE A 111 6.19 4.55 4.45
CA ILE A 111 7.53 4.04 4.24
C ILE A 111 7.47 2.71 3.49
N SER A 112 8.33 2.56 2.48
CA SER A 112 8.42 1.32 1.71
C SER A 112 9.88 0.98 1.42
N GLN A 113 10.12 -0.17 0.77
CA GLN A 113 11.47 -0.66 0.55
C GLN A 113 11.58 -1.61 -0.65
N ASP A 114 12.78 -1.67 -1.22
CA ASP A 114 13.24 -2.76 -2.08
C ASP A 114 14.51 -3.42 -1.50
N SER A 115 15.29 -4.16 -2.28
CA SER A 115 16.51 -4.81 -1.78
C SER A 115 17.63 -3.82 -1.41
N LEU A 116 17.68 -2.64 -2.04
CA LEU A 116 18.79 -1.69 -1.95
C LEU A 116 18.44 -0.42 -1.17
N TYR A 117 17.16 -0.04 -1.17
CA TYR A 117 16.72 1.25 -0.66
C TYR A 117 15.51 1.15 0.27
N ILE A 118 15.45 2.11 1.19
CA ILE A 118 14.25 2.49 1.94
C ILE A 118 13.74 3.81 1.34
N TYR A 119 12.43 3.90 1.21
CA TYR A 119 11.73 5.03 0.59
C TYR A 119 10.79 5.64 1.62
N ILE A 120 10.80 6.96 1.79
CA ILE A 120 9.90 7.70 2.69
C ILE A 120 9.19 8.78 1.87
N GLY A 121 7.87 8.83 1.95
CA GLY A 121 7.10 9.87 1.26
C GLY A 121 7.16 11.21 1.99
N ASP A 122 7.29 12.28 1.23
CA ASP A 122 7.02 13.66 1.68
C ASP A 122 6.04 14.29 0.70
N PHE A 123 4.80 13.81 0.75
CA PHE A 123 3.80 14.05 -0.29
C PHE A 123 2.35 14.23 0.22
N GLY A 124 2.11 14.22 1.53
CA GLY A 124 0.79 14.54 2.09
C GLY A 124 0.31 15.91 1.61
N ASN A 125 -0.98 16.03 1.28
CA ASN A 125 -1.54 17.19 0.59
C ASN A 125 -3.01 17.49 0.99
N ASN A 126 -3.46 16.97 2.13
CA ASN A 126 -4.84 17.03 2.58
C ASN A 126 -5.34 18.44 2.93
N ASN A 127 -4.48 19.37 3.35
CA ASN A 127 -4.90 20.66 3.90
C ASN A 127 -5.39 21.67 2.83
N LYS A 128 -4.70 21.74 1.69
CA LYS A 128 -4.99 22.72 0.62
C LYS A 128 -4.99 22.13 -0.79
N GLY A 129 -4.51 20.90 -0.97
CA GLY A 129 -4.46 20.20 -2.25
C GLY A 129 -3.63 20.92 -3.32
N ASN A 130 -2.63 21.71 -2.92
CA ASN A 130 -1.90 22.62 -3.79
C ASN A 130 -0.37 22.49 -3.71
N ARG A 131 0.15 21.45 -3.04
CA ARG A 131 1.58 21.18 -3.05
C ARG A 131 2.09 20.92 -4.46
N LYS A 132 3.27 21.49 -4.77
CA LYS A 132 4.01 21.32 -6.03
C LYS A 132 5.40 20.73 -5.82
N ASP A 133 5.69 20.38 -4.58
CA ASP A 133 6.97 19.96 -4.03
C ASP A 133 6.90 18.52 -3.51
N LEU A 134 6.01 17.70 -4.09
CA LEU A 134 5.84 16.30 -3.72
C LEU A 134 7.09 15.51 -4.08
N ARG A 135 7.52 14.65 -3.16
CA ARG A 135 8.73 13.86 -3.35
C ARG A 135 8.74 12.58 -2.51
N ILE A 136 9.65 11.70 -2.86
CA ILE A 136 10.01 10.50 -2.11
C ILE A 136 11.51 10.56 -1.85
N ILE A 137 11.88 10.44 -0.58
CA ILE A 137 13.27 10.37 -0.14
C ILE A 137 13.70 8.91 -0.23
N ARG A 138 14.83 8.66 -0.89
CA ARG A 138 15.36 7.32 -1.08
C ARG A 138 16.69 7.21 -0.35
N ILE A 139 16.79 6.23 0.53
CA ILE A 139 17.91 6.04 1.47
C ILE A 139 18.57 4.70 1.16
N GLN A 140 19.88 4.69 0.93
CA GLN A 140 20.63 3.44 0.72
C GLN A 140 20.63 2.60 2.01
N LYS A 141 20.08 1.38 1.93
CA LYS A 141 19.91 0.50 3.09
C LYS A 141 21.22 0.16 3.79
N GLU A 142 22.29 -0.06 3.02
CA GLU A 142 23.61 -0.39 3.57
C GLU A 142 24.15 0.75 4.46
N THR A 143 23.71 1.99 4.22
CA THR A 143 24.18 3.17 4.94
C THR A 143 23.22 3.65 6.02
N ILE A 144 22.00 3.10 6.10
CA ILE A 144 20.94 3.65 6.97
C ILE A 144 21.30 3.62 8.46
N LEU A 145 22.16 2.68 8.86
CA LEU A 145 22.62 2.55 10.24
C LEU A 145 23.93 3.32 10.53
N THR A 146 24.46 4.06 9.55
CA THR A 146 25.64 4.91 9.71
C THR A 146 25.24 6.30 10.22
N THR A 147 26.22 7.15 10.52
CA THR A 147 25.98 8.54 10.97
C THR A 147 25.40 9.43 9.88
N ASN A 148 25.76 9.18 8.61
CA ASN A 148 25.34 9.96 7.45
C ASN A 148 24.81 9.03 6.35
N PRO A 149 23.55 8.58 6.44
CA PRO A 149 22.94 7.78 5.39
C PRO A 149 23.01 8.47 4.03
N VAL A 150 23.35 7.72 2.99
CA VAL A 150 23.35 8.22 1.61
C VAL A 150 21.91 8.29 1.13
N MET A 151 21.50 9.48 0.72
CA MET A 151 20.13 9.78 0.33
C MET A 151 20.08 10.51 -1.01
N ASP A 152 19.04 10.24 -1.77
CA ASP A 152 18.63 11.02 -2.93
C ASP A 152 17.10 11.18 -2.95
N THR A 153 16.55 11.76 -4.03
CA THR A 153 15.13 12.12 -4.07
C THR A 153 14.52 11.84 -5.43
N ILE A 154 13.25 11.43 -5.38
CA ILE A 154 12.36 11.28 -6.52
C ILE A 154 11.28 12.35 -6.37
N ALA A 155 11.37 13.44 -7.12
CA ALA A 155 10.34 14.48 -7.13
C ALA A 155 9.27 14.14 -8.16
N PHE A 156 8.01 14.48 -7.89
CA PHE A 156 6.94 14.20 -8.84
C PHE A 156 5.78 15.19 -8.83
N SER A 157 5.02 15.18 -9.93
CA SER A 157 3.69 15.77 -10.04
C SER A 157 2.72 14.74 -10.62
N TYR A 158 1.42 14.84 -10.33
CA TYR A 158 0.43 13.96 -10.95
C TYR A 158 0.18 14.35 -12.41
N SER A 159 -0.05 13.36 -13.28
CA SER A 159 -0.33 13.56 -14.71
C SER A 159 -1.56 14.42 -14.99
N ASP A 160 -2.53 14.45 -14.08
CA ASP A 160 -3.85 15.06 -14.25
C ASP A 160 -4.17 16.16 -13.21
N GLN A 161 -3.22 16.51 -12.32
CA GLN A 161 -3.39 17.66 -11.42
C GLN A 161 -3.00 18.96 -12.13
N SER A 162 -3.98 19.67 -12.65
CA SER A 162 -3.78 21.00 -13.26
C SER A 162 -4.16 22.17 -12.36
N ASN A 163 -5.01 21.95 -11.35
CA ASN A 163 -5.52 23.00 -10.45
C ASN A 163 -4.77 23.01 -9.10
N PHE A 164 -4.03 24.10 -8.85
CA PHE A 164 -3.31 24.35 -7.60
C PHE A 164 -3.85 25.58 -6.84
N LYS A 165 -5.10 25.99 -7.10
CA LYS A 165 -5.77 27.00 -6.29
C LYS A 165 -5.98 26.46 -4.87
N LEU A 166 -5.96 27.35 -3.88
CA LEU A 166 -6.21 26.99 -2.48
C LEU A 166 -7.63 26.43 -2.34
N GLN A 167 -7.74 25.20 -1.84
CA GLN A 167 -9.01 24.53 -1.59
C GLN A 167 -9.22 24.29 -0.09
N LYS A 168 -10.43 23.90 0.29
CA LYS A 168 -10.71 23.47 1.66
C LYS A 168 -9.96 22.16 1.94
N ALA A 169 -9.66 21.89 3.20
CA ALA A 169 -9.03 20.64 3.58
C ALA A 169 -9.92 19.46 3.16
N ASN A 170 -9.29 18.37 2.72
CA ASN A 170 -9.93 17.09 2.42
C ASN A 170 -10.95 17.17 1.26
N THR A 171 -10.77 18.09 0.31
CA THR A 171 -11.67 18.22 -0.86
C THR A 171 -11.02 17.88 -2.20
N THR A 172 -9.73 17.53 -2.21
CA THR A 172 -9.03 17.12 -3.44
C THR A 172 -8.73 15.63 -3.44
N ASN A 173 -8.51 15.06 -4.62
CA ASN A 173 -8.11 13.65 -4.78
C ASN A 173 -6.59 13.46 -4.88
N PHE A 174 -5.81 14.53 -4.69
CA PHE A 174 -4.35 14.56 -4.89
C PHE A 174 -3.58 14.53 -3.56
N ASP A 175 -4.17 13.87 -2.57
CA ASP A 175 -3.59 13.57 -1.27
C ASP A 175 -3.06 12.14 -1.31
N CYS A 176 -1.73 11.96 -1.36
CA CYS A 176 -1.12 10.63 -1.33
C CYS A 176 -0.79 10.28 0.11
N GLU A 177 -1.13 9.06 0.51
CA GLU A 177 -0.85 8.58 1.86
C GLU A 177 -0.32 7.14 1.88
N ALA A 178 -0.28 6.44 0.75
CA ALA A 178 0.31 5.11 0.70
C ALA A 178 1.05 4.86 -0.61
N PHE A 179 2.05 3.99 -0.59
CA PHE A 179 2.76 3.54 -1.78
C PHE A 179 3.46 2.20 -1.56
N ILE A 180 3.75 1.51 -2.66
CA ILE A 180 4.60 0.33 -2.67
C ILE A 180 5.73 0.49 -3.69
N VAL A 181 6.82 -0.22 -3.46
CA VAL A 181 7.88 -0.42 -4.44
C VAL A 181 7.83 -1.86 -4.95
N GLN A 182 7.64 -2.01 -6.26
CA GLN A 182 7.63 -3.32 -6.93
C GLN A 182 8.44 -3.24 -8.21
N LYS A 183 9.51 -4.04 -8.28
CA LYS A 183 10.52 -3.99 -9.35
C LYS A 183 11.09 -2.56 -9.43
N ASP A 184 11.14 -1.96 -10.61
CA ASP A 184 11.65 -0.60 -10.86
C ASP A 184 10.56 0.49 -10.78
N VAL A 185 9.40 0.18 -10.19
CA VAL A 185 8.22 1.06 -10.19
C VAL A 185 7.74 1.33 -8.76
N ILE A 186 7.42 2.60 -8.50
CA ILE A 186 6.67 3.06 -7.34
C ILE A 186 5.22 3.20 -7.77
N TYR A 187 4.31 2.58 -7.02
CA TYR A 187 2.88 2.78 -7.16
C TYR A 187 2.35 3.58 -5.98
N LEU A 188 1.75 4.74 -6.28
CA LEU A 188 1.16 5.65 -5.30
C LEU A 188 -0.34 5.42 -5.17
N PHE A 189 -0.87 5.60 -3.97
CA PHE A 189 -2.29 5.47 -3.64
C PHE A 189 -2.77 6.74 -2.96
N THR A 190 -3.81 7.37 -3.53
CA THR A 190 -4.40 8.57 -2.94
C THR A 190 -5.46 8.25 -1.90
N LYS A 191 -5.62 9.14 -0.93
CA LYS A 191 -6.68 9.13 0.08
C LYS A 191 -7.79 10.09 -0.35
N GLU A 192 -8.80 9.56 -1.02
CA GLU A 192 -9.88 10.40 -1.54
C GLU A 192 -11.00 10.58 -0.50
N TRP A 193 -10.89 11.62 0.32
CA TRP A 193 -11.77 11.90 1.45
C TRP A 193 -13.27 11.96 1.12
N SER A 194 -13.62 12.47 -0.06
CA SER A 194 -15.03 12.70 -0.43
C SER A 194 -15.70 11.41 -0.88
N ASN A 195 -15.15 10.73 -1.89
CA ASN A 195 -15.74 9.55 -2.52
C ASN A 195 -15.24 8.22 -1.92
N GLN A 196 -14.24 8.25 -1.03
CA GLN A 196 -13.65 7.08 -0.36
C GLN A 196 -13.06 6.04 -1.33
N ARG A 197 -12.51 6.53 -2.44
CA ARG A 197 -11.75 5.74 -3.42
C ARG A 197 -10.25 5.94 -3.20
N THR A 198 -9.45 5.22 -3.97
CA THR A 198 -8.03 5.51 -4.12
C THR A 198 -7.65 5.47 -5.60
N SER A 199 -6.97 6.51 -6.06
CA SER A 199 -6.38 6.54 -7.40
C SER A 199 -4.96 5.99 -7.34
N VAL A 200 -4.61 5.20 -8.36
CA VAL A 200 -3.30 4.58 -8.49
C VAL A 200 -2.49 5.32 -9.53
N TYR A 201 -1.30 5.76 -9.15
CA TYR A 201 -0.33 6.37 -10.06
C TYR A 201 0.96 5.55 -10.06
N ALA A 202 1.74 5.64 -11.14
CA ALA A 202 3.03 4.97 -11.22
C ALA A 202 4.14 5.90 -11.70
N LEU A 203 5.34 5.73 -11.14
CA LEU A 203 6.56 6.40 -11.57
C LEU A 203 7.80 5.50 -11.33
N PRO A 204 8.95 5.76 -11.96
CA PRO A 204 10.19 5.01 -11.71
C PRO A 204 10.68 5.17 -10.25
N ASN A 205 11.29 4.11 -9.70
CA ASN A 205 11.90 4.12 -8.36
C ASN A 205 13.34 4.68 -8.31
N LYS A 206 13.73 5.44 -9.33
CA LYS A 206 15.06 6.02 -9.51
C LYS A 206 15.04 7.51 -9.20
N ALA A 207 16.11 8.05 -8.63
CA ALA A 207 16.26 9.49 -8.42
C ALA A 207 15.96 10.27 -9.71
N GLY A 208 15.29 11.41 -9.58
CA GLY A 208 14.89 12.23 -10.72
C GLY A 208 13.61 13.02 -10.49
N VAL A 209 13.11 13.63 -11.56
CA VAL A 209 11.85 14.38 -11.58
C VAL A 209 10.93 13.70 -12.58
N TYR A 210 9.74 13.30 -12.14
CA TYR A 210 8.81 12.52 -12.97
C TYR A 210 7.39 13.09 -12.93
N THR A 211 6.63 12.76 -13.97
CA THR A 211 5.17 12.81 -13.90
C THR A 211 4.68 11.43 -13.47
N ALA A 212 3.91 11.39 -12.38
CA ALA A 212 3.27 10.18 -11.90
C ALA A 212 2.04 9.89 -12.77
N GLU A 213 2.07 8.79 -13.51
CA GLU A 213 1.07 8.46 -14.53
C GLU A 213 -0.12 7.75 -13.91
N PHE A 214 -1.33 8.30 -14.10
CA PHE A 214 -2.58 7.67 -13.66
C PHE A 214 -2.75 6.28 -14.30
N LYS A 215 -3.09 5.28 -13.49
CA LYS A 215 -3.28 3.88 -13.92
C LYS A 215 -4.71 3.38 -13.78
N GLY A 216 -5.42 3.88 -12.78
CA GLY A 216 -6.78 3.44 -12.48
C GLY A 216 -7.22 3.90 -11.10
N SER A 217 -8.40 3.48 -10.68
CA SER A 217 -8.95 3.82 -9.38
C SER A 217 -9.67 2.62 -8.78
N ILE A 218 -9.48 2.41 -7.48
CA ILE A 218 -10.08 1.31 -6.71
C ILE A 218 -11.20 1.89 -5.85
N ASP A 219 -12.36 1.22 -5.86
CA ASP A 219 -13.44 1.51 -4.91
C ASP A 219 -13.07 0.97 -3.52
N ALA A 220 -12.24 1.72 -2.80
CA ALA A 220 -11.78 1.33 -1.48
C ALA A 220 -12.91 1.34 -0.44
N GLN A 221 -14.04 2.03 -0.68
CA GLN A 221 -15.10 2.39 0.27
C GLN A 221 -14.55 2.62 1.70
N GLY A 222 -13.49 3.42 1.75
CA GLY A 222 -12.77 3.83 2.94
C GLY A 222 -11.57 4.72 2.57
N LEU A 223 -10.94 5.31 3.58
CA LEU A 223 -9.74 6.13 3.42
C LEU A 223 -8.52 5.22 3.53
N ILE A 224 -7.71 5.18 2.47
CA ILE A 224 -6.45 4.42 2.44
C ILE A 224 -5.34 5.26 3.07
N THR A 225 -4.50 4.61 3.86
CA THR A 225 -3.43 5.24 4.64
C THR A 225 -2.12 4.45 4.66
N GLY A 226 -2.15 3.18 4.25
CA GLY A 226 -0.94 2.39 4.16
C GLY A 226 -1.04 1.26 3.15
N ALA A 227 0.10 0.80 2.66
CA ALA A 227 0.18 -0.26 1.66
C ALA A 227 1.42 -1.15 1.85
N VAL A 228 1.26 -2.44 1.58
CA VAL A 228 2.39 -3.37 1.51
C VAL A 228 2.22 -4.35 0.36
N ALA A 229 3.29 -4.54 -0.42
CA ALA A 229 3.37 -5.61 -1.41
C ALA A 229 3.71 -6.93 -0.71
N LEU A 230 3.01 -8.01 -1.07
CA LEU A 230 3.30 -9.34 -0.53
C LEU A 230 4.73 -9.78 -0.90
N PRO A 231 5.42 -10.55 -0.05
CA PRO A 231 6.73 -11.11 -0.39
C PRO A 231 6.73 -11.93 -1.69
N SER A 232 5.60 -12.60 -1.99
CA SER A 232 5.39 -13.34 -3.24
C SER A 232 5.31 -12.47 -4.49
N LYS A 233 5.13 -11.15 -4.34
CA LYS A 233 4.87 -10.15 -5.40
C LYS A 233 3.60 -10.41 -6.21
N LYS A 234 2.71 -11.29 -5.72
CA LYS A 234 1.42 -11.65 -6.36
C LYS A 234 0.20 -11.00 -5.70
N GLY A 235 0.42 -10.05 -4.79
CA GLY A 235 -0.65 -9.30 -4.17
C GLY A 235 -0.16 -8.04 -3.48
N VAL A 236 -1.09 -7.14 -3.23
CA VAL A 236 -0.92 -5.91 -2.46
C VAL A 236 -1.99 -5.89 -1.38
N VAL A 237 -1.62 -5.47 -0.17
CA VAL A 237 -2.57 -5.27 0.92
C VAL A 237 -2.54 -3.80 1.30
N LEU A 238 -3.68 -3.13 1.18
CA LEU A 238 -3.87 -1.78 1.68
C LEU A 238 -4.51 -1.84 3.06
N CYS A 239 -4.19 -0.89 3.93
CA CYS A 239 -4.95 -0.63 5.15
C CYS A 239 -5.60 0.74 5.10
N GLY A 240 -6.60 0.91 5.97
CA GLY A 240 -7.36 2.14 6.05
C GLY A 240 -8.51 2.04 7.03
N TYR A 241 -9.36 3.07 7.02
CA TYR A 241 -10.53 3.15 7.87
C TYR A 241 -11.70 3.86 7.19
N SER A 242 -12.93 3.57 7.62
CA SER A 242 -14.12 4.28 7.14
C SER A 242 -14.24 5.68 7.76
N LYS A 243 -15.14 6.53 7.25
CA LYS A 243 -15.49 7.81 7.89
C LYS A 243 -15.97 7.69 9.35
N THR A 244 -16.44 6.51 9.74
CA THR A 244 -16.84 6.16 11.12
C THR A 244 -15.72 5.52 11.93
N LEU A 245 -14.47 5.60 11.46
CA LEU A 245 -13.27 5.03 12.08
C LEU A 245 -13.36 3.51 12.28
N GLN A 246 -13.99 2.79 11.34
CA GLN A 246 -13.95 1.33 11.28
C GLN A 246 -12.75 0.91 10.42
N PRO A 247 -11.70 0.29 10.98
CA PRO A 247 -10.55 -0.13 10.20
C PRO A 247 -10.85 -1.33 9.32
N PHE A 248 -10.08 -1.44 8.24
CA PHE A 248 -10.09 -2.56 7.32
C PHE A 248 -8.71 -2.77 6.69
N VAL A 249 -8.54 -3.96 6.12
CA VAL A 249 -7.56 -4.21 5.06
C VAL A 249 -8.28 -4.49 3.75
N LEU A 250 -7.67 -4.11 2.64
CA LEU A 250 -8.12 -4.38 1.28
C LEU A 250 -7.06 -5.21 0.57
N LEU A 251 -7.41 -6.46 0.25
CA LEU A 251 -6.52 -7.41 -0.41
C LEU A 251 -6.73 -7.26 -1.92
N LEU A 252 -5.66 -6.98 -2.64
CA LEU A 252 -5.63 -6.86 -4.10
C LEU A 252 -4.80 -8.02 -4.66
N TYR A 253 -5.40 -8.89 -5.46
CA TYR A 253 -4.76 -10.09 -6.01
C TYR A 253 -5.46 -10.57 -7.28
N GLY A 254 -4.95 -11.63 -7.90
CA GLY A 254 -5.58 -12.22 -9.10
C GLY A 254 -5.60 -11.26 -10.29
N TYR A 255 -4.63 -10.34 -10.37
CA TYR A 255 -4.45 -9.40 -11.47
C TYR A 255 -3.42 -9.91 -12.47
N GLU A 256 -3.51 -9.43 -13.71
CA GLU A 256 -2.48 -9.65 -14.71
C GLU A 256 -1.31 -8.67 -14.52
N LYS A 257 -0.09 -9.19 -14.62
CA LYS A 257 1.17 -8.42 -14.51
C LYS A 257 1.20 -7.58 -13.24
N ASP A 258 1.16 -6.25 -13.37
CA ASP A 258 1.22 -5.30 -12.26
C ASP A 258 -0.09 -4.47 -12.15
N SER A 259 -1.17 -4.89 -12.82
CA SER A 259 -2.46 -4.18 -12.87
C SER A 259 -3.37 -4.54 -11.70
N PHE A 260 -2.88 -4.39 -10.47
CA PHE A 260 -3.65 -4.73 -9.26
C PHE A 260 -4.94 -3.92 -9.07
N TRP A 261 -5.06 -2.75 -9.72
CA TRP A 261 -6.29 -1.94 -9.73
C TRP A 261 -7.44 -2.56 -10.53
N SER A 262 -7.17 -3.55 -11.38
CA SER A 262 -8.18 -4.30 -12.15
C SER A 262 -8.30 -5.76 -11.69
N GLY A 263 -7.61 -6.15 -10.62
CA GLY A 263 -7.69 -7.49 -10.05
C GLY A 263 -8.87 -7.66 -9.09
N ASN A 264 -8.87 -8.80 -8.41
CA ASN A 264 -9.79 -9.06 -7.32
C ASN A 264 -9.50 -8.13 -6.14
N SER A 265 -10.58 -7.65 -5.54
CA SER A 265 -10.53 -6.81 -4.35
C SER A 265 -11.37 -7.43 -3.25
N ARG A 266 -10.73 -7.75 -2.11
CA ARG A 266 -11.41 -8.35 -0.96
C ARG A 266 -11.17 -7.49 0.29
N LYS A 267 -12.25 -6.88 0.79
CA LYS A 267 -12.20 -6.07 2.02
C LYS A 267 -12.47 -6.91 3.25
N ILE A 268 -11.64 -6.75 4.28
CA ILE A 268 -11.80 -7.41 5.58
C ILE A 268 -11.80 -6.35 6.67
N LYS A 269 -12.85 -6.28 7.47
CA LYS A 269 -12.91 -5.34 8.60
C LYS A 269 -12.10 -5.87 9.78
N ILE A 270 -11.43 -4.99 10.51
CA ILE A 270 -10.71 -5.35 11.73
C ILE A 270 -11.59 -5.00 12.94
N ARG A 271 -11.70 -5.89 13.93
CA ARG A 271 -12.47 -5.67 15.17
C ARG A 271 -11.72 -4.73 16.12
N LEU A 272 -11.50 -3.50 15.67
CA LEU A 272 -10.84 -2.38 16.34
C LEU A 272 -11.63 -1.10 16.06
N PRO A 273 -12.89 -0.96 16.54
CA PRO A 273 -13.68 0.23 16.24
C PRO A 273 -12.97 1.48 16.75
N PHE A 274 -13.13 2.60 16.06
CA PHE A 274 -12.54 3.89 16.40
C PHE A 274 -11.01 3.95 16.33
N HIS A 275 -10.38 3.09 15.53
CA HIS A 275 -8.94 3.14 15.28
C HIS A 275 -8.67 3.75 13.91
N GLN A 276 -7.80 4.75 13.87
CA GLN A 276 -7.28 5.31 12.65
C GLN A 276 -6.01 4.55 12.29
N ILE A 277 -6.14 3.42 11.59
CA ILE A 277 -4.99 2.61 11.16
C ILE A 277 -4.24 3.37 10.08
N GLU A 278 -2.91 3.41 10.17
CA GLU A 278 -2.03 4.15 9.28
C GLU A 278 -1.05 3.22 8.56
N GLY A 279 -0.07 2.67 9.28
CA GLY A 279 0.94 1.79 8.68
C GLY A 279 0.53 0.32 8.64
N ILE A 280 0.99 -0.40 7.61
CA ILE A 280 0.89 -1.86 7.50
C ILE A 280 2.17 -2.47 6.95
N THR A 281 2.60 -3.60 7.50
CA THR A 281 3.70 -4.37 6.93
C THR A 281 3.56 -5.87 7.18
N THR A 282 4.37 -6.67 6.48
CA THR A 282 4.50 -8.10 6.71
C THR A 282 5.91 -8.56 6.39
N ALA A 283 6.38 -9.57 7.12
CA ALA A 283 7.65 -10.25 6.81
C ALA A 283 7.43 -11.48 5.92
N ASP A 284 6.31 -12.19 6.11
CA ASP A 284 6.08 -13.54 5.58
C ASP A 284 4.86 -13.65 4.66
N GLY A 285 4.07 -12.57 4.52
CA GLY A 285 2.82 -12.56 3.76
C GLY A 285 1.66 -13.26 4.46
N LYS A 286 1.79 -13.59 5.75
CA LYS A 286 0.79 -14.28 6.58
C LYS A 286 0.38 -13.43 7.76
N LEU A 287 1.36 -13.07 8.60
CA LEU A 287 1.17 -12.17 9.73
C LEU A 287 1.44 -10.74 9.27
N PHE A 288 0.49 -9.86 9.58
CA PHE A 288 0.57 -8.44 9.26
C PHE A 288 0.61 -7.64 10.54
N TYR A 289 1.48 -6.64 10.56
CA TYR A 289 1.60 -5.68 11.63
C TYR A 289 0.97 -4.39 11.16
N LEU A 290 0.15 -3.78 12.01
CA LEU A 290 -0.48 -2.50 11.74
C LEU A 290 -0.22 -1.53 12.88
N THR A 291 -0.21 -0.25 12.59
CA THR A 291 -0.17 0.81 13.60
C THR A 291 -1.38 1.72 13.45
N ASN A 292 -1.81 2.33 14.55
CA ASN A 292 -2.83 3.38 14.52
C ASN A 292 -2.38 4.64 15.24
N GLU A 293 -2.94 5.77 14.85
CA GLU A 293 -2.75 7.03 15.57
C GLU A 293 -3.60 7.11 16.83
N THR A 294 -3.22 8.05 17.70
CA THR A 294 -4.10 8.52 18.76
C THR A 294 -5.30 9.24 18.16
N THR A 295 -6.51 8.74 18.42
CA THR A 295 -7.76 9.35 17.97
C THR A 295 -8.58 9.82 19.16
N ILE A 296 -8.81 11.13 19.26
CA ILE A 296 -9.63 11.73 20.32
C ILE A 296 -10.82 12.47 19.69
N ARG A 297 -12.04 11.99 19.94
CA ARG A 297 -13.28 12.73 19.65
C ARG A 297 -14.13 12.78 20.93
N LYS A 298 -14.01 13.89 21.65
CA LYS A 298 -14.71 14.09 22.92
C LYS A 298 -16.23 14.04 22.71
N PRO A 299 -17.01 13.48 23.66
CA PRO A 299 -16.56 12.78 24.87
C PRO A 299 -16.32 11.27 24.70
N PHE A 300 -16.61 10.68 23.54
CA PHE A 300 -16.81 9.22 23.42
C PHE A 300 -15.63 8.42 22.86
N ILE A 301 -14.70 9.06 22.13
CA ILE A 301 -13.58 8.37 21.49
C ILE A 301 -12.28 8.85 22.12
N ASN A 302 -11.52 7.90 22.66
CA ASN A 302 -10.17 8.09 23.18
C ASN A 302 -9.36 6.81 22.91
N THR A 303 -8.94 6.67 21.65
CA THR A 303 -8.12 5.54 21.20
C THR A 303 -6.65 5.97 21.27
N PRO A 304 -5.79 5.29 22.05
CA PRO A 304 -4.36 5.59 22.06
C PRO A 304 -3.68 5.08 20.79
N GLN A 305 -2.46 5.54 20.52
CA GLN A 305 -1.60 4.94 19.51
C GLN A 305 -1.17 3.52 19.90
N GLN A 306 -1.35 2.56 19.00
CA GLN A 306 -1.07 1.15 19.26
C GLN A 306 -0.45 0.49 18.03
N ILE A 307 0.14 -0.68 18.29
CA ILE A 307 0.50 -1.66 17.28
C ILE A 307 -0.42 -2.86 17.41
N HIS A 308 -0.76 -3.47 16.28
CA HIS A 308 -1.61 -4.65 16.18
C HIS A 308 -0.94 -5.70 15.31
N THR A 309 -1.22 -6.97 15.58
CA THR A 309 -0.90 -8.06 14.66
C THR A 309 -2.20 -8.73 14.23
N ILE A 310 -2.34 -9.01 12.94
CA ILE A 310 -3.46 -9.77 12.36
C ILE A 310 -2.91 -10.94 11.56
N ASP A 311 -3.69 -12.01 11.42
CA ASP A 311 -3.37 -13.15 10.58
C ASP A 311 -4.28 -13.16 9.35
N LEU A 312 -3.68 -13.04 8.17
CA LEU A 312 -4.38 -13.07 6.88
C LEU A 312 -4.18 -14.39 6.12
N SER A 313 -3.59 -15.41 6.75
CA SER A 313 -3.28 -16.70 6.10
C SER A 313 -4.50 -17.33 5.43
N SER A 314 -5.66 -17.30 6.09
CA SER A 314 -6.91 -17.86 5.56
C SER A 314 -7.52 -17.09 4.38
N TYR A 315 -6.97 -15.91 4.07
CA TYR A 315 -7.45 -15.04 2.99
C TYR A 315 -6.46 -14.94 1.82
N LEU A 316 -5.17 -15.09 2.07
CA LEU A 316 -4.09 -14.89 1.09
C LEU A 316 -3.46 -16.19 0.59
N ASN A 317 -3.71 -17.30 1.28
CA ASN A 317 -3.07 -18.58 0.98
C ASN A 317 -4.11 -19.71 1.03
N PRO A 318 -4.97 -19.81 0.02
CA PRO A 318 -6.03 -20.80 0.05
C PRO A 318 -5.64 -22.22 -0.27
#